data_AF-A0A4R6IQ66-F1
#
_entry.id   AF-A0A4R6IQ66-F1
#
_cell.length_a   1.000
_cell.length_b   1.000
_cell.length_c   1.000
_cell.angle_alpha   90.00
_cell.angle_beta   90.00
_cell.angle_gamma   90.00
#
_symmetry.space_group_name_H-M   'P 1'
#
loop_
_entity.id
_entity.type
_entity.pdbx_description
1 polymer ?
#
loop_
_entity_poly.entity_id
_entity_poly.type
_entity_poly.pdbx_seq_one_letter_code
_entity_poly.pdbx_strand_id
1 'polypeptide(L)'
;MPEKSLIKIKEFDAHGGPTQKIMGADGHSQDPTRAGRYVIGVIEKHISGGKYVMWSGIAWGSELKKTGDVVSVKYRGVWTKLTDVNAEWGKYKKNQKAVVDLITRYYQDLQPGGGFPERWIFNDFGHISVKYYKDLNNDRRMNGKERIMGDFIHTTPYDEVSTTRKVPFQLGESHGCIHVRPLEIDEMINNGYLKKGNTIEVHDYTERHVRSLIKRDNQNVRYEVHFYPGVHKIAVYEPLR
;
A
#
# COMPACT_ATOMS: atom_id res chain seq x y z
N MET A 1 -34.87 -9.03 -3.79
CA MET A 1 -34.33 -8.02 -4.71
C MET A 1 -33.67 -8.75 -5.87
N PRO A 2 -33.68 -8.25 -7.12
CA PRO A 2 -33.10 -8.99 -8.25
C PRO A 2 -31.58 -9.08 -8.11
N GLU A 3 -31.06 -10.29 -8.25
CA GLU A 3 -29.63 -10.62 -8.30
C GLU A 3 -29.04 -10.05 -9.60
N LYS A 4 -27.91 -9.35 -9.52
CA LYS A 4 -27.16 -8.86 -10.69
C LYS A 4 -25.91 -9.70 -10.90
N SER A 5 -25.64 -10.02 -12.15
CA SER A 5 -24.37 -10.62 -12.55
C SER A 5 -23.33 -9.53 -12.80
N LEU A 6 -22.13 -9.71 -12.27
CA LEU A 6 -20.96 -8.90 -12.60
C LEU A 6 -19.99 -9.75 -13.43
N ILE A 7 -19.42 -9.16 -14.48
CA ILE A 7 -18.44 -9.80 -15.36
C ILE A 7 -17.04 -9.26 -15.07
N LYS A 8 -16.04 -10.16 -15.06
CA LYS A 8 -14.63 -9.77 -14.93
C LYS A 8 -14.18 -9.05 -16.20
N ILE A 9 -13.67 -7.83 -16.05
CA ILE A 9 -13.17 -7.02 -17.16
C ILE A 9 -11.66 -6.89 -17.17
N LYS A 10 -11.01 -7.08 -16.02
CA LYS A 10 -9.55 -6.98 -15.90
C LYS A 10 -9.00 -7.77 -14.73
N GLU A 11 -7.72 -8.12 -14.82
CA GLU A 11 -6.96 -8.81 -13.78
C GLU A 11 -5.56 -8.18 -13.65
N PHE A 12 -5.03 -8.14 -12.43
CA PHE A 12 -3.77 -7.52 -12.03
C PHE A 12 -2.99 -8.44 -11.08
N ASP A 13 -1.67 -8.30 -11.03
CA ASP A 13 -0.83 -9.01 -10.07
C ASP A 13 -0.96 -8.37 -8.69
N ALA A 14 -1.15 -9.19 -7.66
CA ALA A 14 -1.20 -8.70 -6.29
C ALA A 14 -0.72 -9.75 -5.29
N HIS A 15 -0.06 -9.35 -4.22
CA HIS A 15 0.37 -10.28 -3.17
C HIS A 15 -0.14 -9.85 -1.81
N GLY A 16 -0.71 -10.78 -1.07
CA GLY A 16 -1.22 -10.56 0.29
C GLY A 16 -0.19 -10.93 1.33
N GLY A 17 -0.65 -10.99 2.58
CA GLY A 17 0.07 -11.66 3.65
C GLY A 17 0.12 -13.18 3.45
N PRO A 18 0.80 -13.89 4.36
CA PRO A 18 0.89 -15.35 4.33
C PRO A 18 -0.44 -16.02 4.68
N THR A 19 -0.64 -17.29 4.30
CA THR A 19 -1.86 -18.06 4.65
C THR A 19 -2.05 -18.25 6.16
N GLN A 20 -0.96 -18.24 6.92
CA GLN A 20 -0.94 -18.37 8.37
C GLN A 20 -0.02 -17.32 8.96
N LYS A 21 -0.31 -16.94 10.20
CA LYS A 21 0.52 -15.98 10.92
C LYS A 21 1.93 -16.52 11.12
N ILE A 22 2.93 -15.79 10.64
CA ILE A 22 4.36 -16.12 10.83
C ILE A 22 5.12 -14.89 11.32
N MET A 23 6.32 -15.10 11.86
CA MET A 23 7.21 -14.00 12.22
C MET A 23 8.05 -13.61 11.00
N GLY A 24 7.94 -12.35 10.58
CA GLY A 24 8.78 -11.78 9.52
C GLY A 24 10.23 -11.62 9.97
N ALA A 25 11.14 -11.58 9.00
CA ALA A 25 12.58 -11.36 9.25
C ALA A 25 12.88 -9.98 9.88
N ASP A 26 11.94 -9.04 9.78
CA ASP A 26 11.97 -7.72 10.40
C ASP A 26 11.51 -7.73 11.87
N GLY A 27 11.29 -8.90 12.47
CA GLY A 27 10.83 -9.04 13.85
C GLY A 27 9.37 -8.65 14.06
N HIS A 28 8.60 -8.67 12.98
CA HIS A 28 7.22 -8.23 12.94
C HIS A 28 6.32 -9.34 12.41
N SER A 29 5.21 -9.56 13.09
CA SER A 29 4.22 -10.54 12.64
C SER A 29 3.70 -10.22 11.25
N GLN A 30 3.74 -11.21 10.37
CA GLN A 30 3.04 -11.23 9.09
C GLN A 30 1.74 -12.00 9.29
N ASP A 31 0.62 -11.27 9.25
CA ASP A 31 -0.71 -11.84 9.41
C ASP A 31 -1.37 -12.07 8.04
N PRO A 32 -2.28 -13.04 7.90
CA PRO A 32 -3.03 -13.22 6.66
C PRO A 32 -3.82 -11.97 6.28
N THR A 33 -3.91 -11.69 4.97
CA THR A 33 -4.81 -10.64 4.49
C THR A 33 -6.24 -11.02 4.84
N ARG A 34 -6.93 -10.12 5.52
CA ARG A 34 -8.22 -10.43 6.14
C ARG A 34 -9.30 -10.58 5.08
N ALA A 35 -9.86 -11.78 4.96
CA ALA A 35 -11.02 -12.03 4.12
C ALA A 35 -12.22 -11.19 4.58
N GLY A 36 -13.00 -10.70 3.61
CA GLY A 36 -14.16 -9.87 3.87
C GLY A 36 -14.47 -8.89 2.75
N ARG A 37 -15.56 -8.16 2.91
CA ARG A 37 -16.03 -7.15 1.97
C ARG A 37 -15.97 -5.78 2.63
N TYR A 38 -15.36 -4.84 1.93
CA TYR A 38 -15.02 -3.52 2.46
C TYR A 38 -15.36 -2.42 1.44
N VAL A 39 -15.41 -1.19 1.93
CA VAL A 39 -15.63 0.01 1.12
C VAL A 39 -14.34 0.83 1.10
N ILE A 40 -13.91 1.24 -0.10
CA ILE A 40 -12.76 2.13 -0.25
C ILE A 40 -13.11 3.50 0.35
N GLY A 41 -12.34 3.94 1.34
CA GLY A 41 -12.58 5.18 2.08
C GLY A 41 -11.65 6.32 1.67
N VAL A 42 -10.35 6.03 1.58
CA VAL A 42 -9.29 7.04 1.40
C VAL A 42 -8.24 6.52 0.43
N ILE A 43 -7.74 7.40 -0.43
CA ILE A 43 -6.63 7.14 -1.34
C ILE A 43 -5.64 8.29 -1.14
N GLU A 44 -4.48 8.00 -0.58
CA GLU A 44 -3.51 9.03 -0.17
C GLU A 44 -2.09 8.46 -0.02
N LYS A 45 -1.11 9.35 0.13
CA LYS A 45 0.24 8.98 0.58
C LYS A 45 0.19 8.64 2.06
N HIS A 46 0.38 7.37 2.41
CA HIS A 46 0.33 6.97 3.82
C HIS A 46 1.51 7.54 4.61
N ILE A 47 1.20 8.00 5.83
CA ILE A 47 2.19 8.37 6.84
C ILE A 47 1.86 7.56 8.10
N SER A 48 2.81 6.72 8.53
CA SER A 48 2.70 5.91 9.73
C SER A 48 3.02 6.73 10.98
N GLY A 49 2.13 6.68 11.97
CA GLY A 49 2.37 7.23 13.31
C GLY A 49 2.84 6.20 14.35
N GLY A 50 2.93 4.92 13.97
CA GLY A 50 3.19 3.81 14.90
C GLY A 50 4.43 3.00 14.54
N LYS A 51 4.26 1.68 14.44
CA LYS A 51 5.32 0.67 14.27
C LYS A 51 6.35 0.98 13.17
N TYR A 52 5.91 1.53 12.03
CA TYR A 52 6.75 1.82 10.86
C TYR A 52 7.22 3.28 10.79
N VAL A 53 7.11 4.05 11.88
CA VAL A 53 7.31 5.52 11.85
C VAL A 53 8.71 5.97 11.39
N MET A 54 9.75 5.15 11.55
CA MET A 54 11.10 5.51 11.09
C MET A 54 11.11 5.78 9.57
N TRP A 55 10.71 4.81 8.75
CA TRP A 55 10.75 4.94 7.29
C TRP A 55 9.45 5.46 6.69
N SER A 56 8.33 5.16 7.33
CA SER A 56 6.99 5.50 6.86
C SER A 56 6.37 6.71 7.57
N GLY A 57 7.09 7.37 8.49
CA GLY A 57 6.65 8.61 9.15
C GLY A 57 6.76 9.87 8.28
N ILE A 58 7.25 9.74 7.05
CA ILE A 58 7.41 10.81 6.06
C ILE A 58 6.70 10.38 4.78
N ALA A 59 5.90 11.28 4.20
CA ALA A 59 5.20 10.98 2.95
C ALA A 59 6.18 10.70 1.81
N TRP A 60 5.84 9.73 0.97
CA TRP A 60 6.60 9.42 -0.21
C TRP A 60 6.74 10.64 -1.15
N GLY A 61 7.93 10.80 -1.72
CA GLY A 61 8.29 11.87 -2.64
C GLY A 61 8.57 13.22 -1.97
N SER A 62 8.59 13.28 -0.64
CA SER A 62 8.99 14.50 0.09
C SER A 62 10.42 14.89 -0.30
N GLU A 63 10.68 16.17 -0.56
CA GLU A 63 12.01 16.62 -0.97
C GLU A 63 13.05 16.36 0.14
N LEU A 64 14.24 15.93 -0.26
CA LEU A 64 15.40 15.71 0.59
C LEU A 64 16.55 16.60 0.17
N LYS A 65 17.32 17.03 1.16
CA LYS A 65 18.62 17.67 0.93
C LYS A 65 19.62 17.22 1.99
N LYS A 66 20.87 17.09 1.54
CA LYS A 66 22.02 16.86 2.39
C LYS A 66 22.89 18.13 2.41
N THR A 67 23.24 18.61 3.59
CA THR A 67 24.17 19.74 3.79
C THR A 67 25.23 19.30 4.79
N GLY A 68 26.42 18.96 4.29
CA GLY A 68 27.43 18.25 5.08
C GLY A 68 26.87 16.93 5.59
N ASP A 69 26.92 16.71 6.91
CA ASP A 69 26.38 15.52 7.55
C ASP A 69 24.90 15.64 7.95
N VAL A 70 24.24 16.75 7.62
CA VAL A 70 22.84 16.98 7.99
C VAL A 70 21.91 16.62 6.84
N VAL A 71 20.98 15.71 7.12
CA VAL A 71 19.84 15.43 6.23
C VAL A 71 18.64 16.25 6.68
N SER A 72 18.04 16.98 5.75
CA SER A 72 16.77 17.66 5.95
C SER A 72 15.74 17.17 4.95
N VAL A 73 14.49 17.12 5.38
CA VAL A 73 13.34 16.74 4.57
C VAL A 73 12.30 17.84 4.61
N LYS A 74 11.56 18.03 3.51
CA LYS A 74 10.41 18.93 3.46
C LYS A 74 9.21 18.31 4.18
N TYR A 75 9.24 18.30 5.50
CA TYR A 75 8.19 17.73 6.34
C TYR A 75 7.06 18.74 6.56
N ARG A 76 5.85 18.39 6.14
CA ARG A 76 4.65 19.25 6.26
C ARG A 76 4.87 20.68 5.73
N GLY A 77 5.60 20.79 4.61
CA GLY A 77 5.87 22.06 3.93
C GLY A 77 7.07 22.85 4.47
N VAL A 78 7.71 22.40 5.55
CA VAL A 78 8.87 23.08 6.16
C VAL A 78 10.11 22.21 6.04
N TRP A 79 11.27 22.82 5.84
CA TRP A 79 12.54 22.10 5.92
C TRP A 79 12.82 21.73 7.38
N THR A 80 12.77 20.44 7.67
CA THR A 80 13.00 19.90 9.01
C THR A 80 14.18 18.94 8.96
N LYS A 81 15.06 19.02 9.95
CA LYS A 81 16.14 18.05 10.12
C LYS A 81 15.54 16.67 10.33
N LEU A 82 16.06 15.64 9.66
CA LEU A 82 15.46 14.30 9.74
C LEU A 82 15.35 13.79 11.18
N THR A 83 16.36 14.06 12.00
CA THR A 83 16.37 13.70 13.43
C THR A 83 15.34 14.42 14.30
N ASP A 84 14.65 15.42 13.77
CA ASP A 84 13.57 16.13 14.47
C ASP A 84 12.17 15.76 13.95
N VAL A 85 12.07 14.88 12.94
CA VAL A 85 10.78 14.49 12.35
C VAL A 85 9.99 13.54 13.24
N ASN A 86 10.65 12.54 13.84
CA ASN A 86 10.02 11.57 14.74
C ASN A 86 11.02 11.01 15.76
N ALA A 87 10.51 10.28 16.76
CA ALA A 87 11.31 9.75 17.86
C ALA A 87 12.38 8.74 17.40
N GLU A 88 12.11 7.95 16.36
CA GLU A 88 13.05 6.96 15.83
C GLU A 88 14.28 7.62 15.21
N TRP A 89 14.07 8.62 14.35
CA TRP A 89 15.18 9.46 13.86
C TRP A 89 15.81 10.30 14.97
N GLY A 90 15.03 10.65 16.00
CA GLY A 90 15.48 11.35 17.20
C GLY A 90 16.62 10.67 17.94
N LYS A 91 16.73 9.33 17.85
CA LYS A 91 17.82 8.55 18.44
C LYS A 91 19.20 8.94 17.87
N TYR A 92 19.23 9.50 16.66
CA TYR A 92 20.44 9.91 15.97
C TYR A 92 20.76 11.41 16.10
N LYS A 93 20.06 12.18 16.95
CA LYS A 93 20.29 13.64 17.10
C LYS A 93 21.76 14.01 17.32
N LYS A 94 22.50 13.18 18.08
CA LYS A 94 23.92 13.37 18.40
C LYS A 94 24.89 12.78 17.35
N ASN A 95 24.40 12.08 16.33
CA ASN A 95 25.21 11.42 15.31
C ASN A 95 24.56 11.55 13.92
N GLN A 96 24.66 12.75 13.34
CA GLN A 96 24.06 13.06 12.04
C GLN A 96 24.73 12.30 10.89
N LYS A 97 26.04 12.03 11.01
CA LYS A 97 26.76 11.20 10.04
C LYS A 97 26.15 9.81 9.91
N ALA A 98 25.76 9.17 11.02
CA ALA A 98 25.08 7.87 10.96
C ALA A 98 23.74 7.93 10.20
N VAL A 99 23.03 9.06 10.24
CA VAL A 99 21.80 9.26 9.46
C VAL A 99 22.10 9.28 7.96
N VAL A 100 23.11 10.06 7.55
CA VAL A 100 23.57 10.10 6.16
C VAL A 100 23.98 8.71 5.69
N ASP A 101 24.75 7.98 6.50
CA ASP A 101 25.26 6.65 6.15
C ASP A 101 24.10 5.63 6.03
N LEU A 102 23.09 5.69 6.89
CA LEU A 102 21.89 4.84 6.82
C LEU A 102 21.06 5.10 5.55
N ILE A 103 20.77 6.37 5.25
CA ILE A 103 20.01 6.73 4.05
C ILE A 103 20.78 6.35 2.78
N THR A 104 22.09 6.62 2.77
CA THR A 104 22.94 6.30 1.62
C THR A 104 22.98 4.80 1.38
N ARG A 105 23.17 4.00 2.43
CA ARG A 105 23.18 2.54 2.33
C ARG A 105 21.83 2.01 1.82
N TYR A 106 20.72 2.43 2.44
CA TYR A 106 19.41 1.95 2.01
C TYR A 106 19.11 2.37 0.57
N TYR A 107 19.47 3.60 0.18
CA TYR A 107 19.31 4.02 -1.21
C TYR A 107 20.19 3.24 -2.19
N GLN A 108 21.41 2.87 -1.80
CA GLN A 108 22.28 2.00 -2.60
C GLN A 108 21.72 0.58 -2.73
N ASP A 109 21.10 0.05 -1.68
CA ASP A 109 20.44 -1.26 -1.72
C ASP A 109 19.24 -1.25 -2.68
N LEU A 110 18.46 -0.15 -2.69
CA LEU A 110 17.36 0.04 -3.64
C LEU A 110 17.88 0.30 -5.07
N GLN A 111 18.86 1.18 -5.19
CA GLN A 111 19.40 1.70 -6.44
C GLN A 111 20.93 1.66 -6.43
N PRO A 112 21.53 0.50 -6.78
CA PRO A 112 22.98 0.35 -6.83
C PRO A 112 23.63 1.38 -7.78
N GLY A 113 24.67 2.06 -7.30
CA GLY A 113 25.34 3.15 -8.02
C GLY A 113 24.63 4.51 -7.93
N GLY A 114 23.51 4.60 -7.22
CA GLY A 114 22.84 5.87 -6.92
C GLY A 114 23.66 6.76 -5.98
N GLY A 115 23.52 8.08 -6.16
CA GLY A 115 24.08 9.10 -5.26
C GLY A 115 23.28 9.24 -3.97
N PHE A 116 23.20 10.44 -3.40
CA PHE A 116 22.25 10.71 -2.31
C PHE A 116 20.86 11.03 -2.91
N PRO A 117 19.75 10.49 -2.38
CA PRO A 117 18.43 10.72 -2.96
C PRO A 117 17.95 12.16 -2.75
N GLU A 118 17.31 12.72 -3.77
CA GLU A 118 16.68 14.06 -3.71
C GLU A 118 15.25 14.01 -3.18
N ARG A 119 14.67 12.81 -3.06
CA ARG A 119 13.29 12.60 -2.61
C ARG A 119 13.19 11.39 -1.68
N TRP A 120 12.25 11.45 -0.75
CA TRP A 120 11.95 10.39 0.20
C TRP A 120 11.20 9.25 -0.48
N ILE A 121 11.92 8.22 -0.91
CA ILE A 121 11.34 7.03 -1.56
C ILE A 121 11.27 5.81 -0.64
N PHE A 122 11.65 5.97 0.63
CA PHE A 122 11.81 4.89 1.61
C PHE A 122 10.51 4.51 2.33
N ASN A 123 9.39 5.14 2.01
CA ASN A 123 8.13 4.87 2.68
C ASN A 123 7.64 3.47 2.30
N ASP A 124 7.43 2.60 3.28
CA ASP A 124 7.06 1.18 3.09
C ASP A 124 5.70 1.01 2.40
N PHE A 125 4.90 2.07 2.36
CA PHE A 125 3.59 2.14 1.71
C PHE A 125 3.61 2.84 0.35
N GLY A 126 4.81 3.12 -0.17
CA GLY A 126 5.04 3.63 -1.51
C GLY A 126 4.41 5.00 -1.79
N HIS A 127 4.26 5.32 -3.08
CA HIS A 127 3.76 6.60 -3.56
C HIS A 127 2.26 6.80 -3.35
N ILE A 128 1.49 5.72 -3.16
CA ILE A 128 0.06 5.77 -2.95
C ILE A 128 -0.43 4.56 -2.16
N SER A 129 -1.42 4.77 -1.30
CA SER A 129 -2.09 3.71 -0.57
C SER A 129 -3.61 3.86 -0.66
N VAL A 130 -4.30 2.74 -0.85
CA VAL A 130 -5.77 2.67 -0.89
C VAL A 130 -6.24 2.01 0.40
N LYS A 131 -6.98 2.80 1.19
CA LYS A 131 -7.46 2.41 2.51
C LYS A 131 -8.95 2.16 2.46
N TYR A 132 -9.38 1.09 3.10
CA TYR A 132 -10.77 0.65 3.13
C TYR A 132 -11.24 0.41 4.57
N TYR A 133 -12.55 0.33 4.75
CA TYR A 133 -13.19 0.05 6.03
C TYR A 133 -14.32 -0.95 5.86
N LYS A 134 -14.65 -1.65 6.94
CA LYS A 134 -15.83 -2.52 6.96
C LYS A 134 -17.08 -1.66 7.15
N ASP A 135 -18.00 -1.74 6.19
CA ASP A 135 -19.32 -1.14 6.27
C ASP A 135 -20.19 -1.98 7.21
N LEU A 136 -20.58 -1.41 8.36
CA LEU A 136 -21.28 -2.09 9.44
C LEU A 136 -22.79 -1.81 9.42
N ASN A 137 -23.21 -0.72 8.79
CA ASN A 137 -24.62 -0.30 8.73
C ASN A 137 -25.19 -0.31 7.30
N ASN A 138 -24.39 -0.72 6.31
CA ASN A 138 -24.71 -0.79 4.89
C ASN A 138 -25.02 0.57 4.23
N ASP A 139 -24.55 1.68 4.80
CA ASP A 139 -24.75 3.02 4.21
C ASP A 139 -23.57 3.49 3.35
N ARG A 140 -22.49 2.70 3.29
CA ARG A 140 -21.25 2.96 2.55
C ARG A 140 -20.59 4.29 2.90
N ARG A 141 -20.75 4.77 4.14
CA ARG A 141 -20.12 5.98 4.66
C ARG A 141 -19.42 5.66 5.97
N MET A 142 -18.13 5.92 6.04
CA MET A 142 -17.35 5.73 7.26
C MET A 142 -17.89 6.61 8.41
N ASN A 143 -18.77 6.05 9.23
CA ASN A 143 -19.43 6.76 10.33
C ASN A 143 -19.67 5.86 11.55
N GLY A 144 -20.05 6.50 12.66
CA GLY A 144 -20.28 5.81 13.94
C GLY A 144 -19.04 5.04 14.43
N LYS A 145 -19.12 3.70 14.43
CA LYS A 145 -18.09 2.78 14.94
C LYS A 145 -17.12 2.27 13.87
N GLU A 146 -17.34 2.61 12.61
CA GLU A 146 -16.49 2.15 11.50
C GLU A 146 -15.12 2.83 11.54
N ARG A 147 -14.09 2.07 11.19
CA ARG A 147 -12.70 2.54 11.19
C ARG A 147 -11.99 2.00 9.96
N ILE A 148 -11.03 2.77 9.46
CA ILE A 148 -10.09 2.31 8.44
C ILE A 148 -9.39 1.05 8.97
N MET A 149 -9.31 0.05 8.10
CA MET A 149 -8.58 -1.20 8.34
C MET A 149 -7.09 -0.91 8.51
N GLY A 150 -6.37 -1.80 9.20
CA GLY A 150 -4.91 -1.66 9.37
C GLY A 150 -4.12 -2.05 8.11
N ASP A 151 -4.75 -2.84 7.24
CA ASP A 151 -4.27 -3.30 5.95
C ASP A 151 -4.73 -2.38 4.81
N PHE A 152 -3.82 -2.13 3.85
CA PHE A 152 -4.04 -1.25 2.70
C PHE A 152 -3.64 -1.95 1.40
N ILE A 153 -4.11 -1.44 0.26
CA ILE A 153 -3.50 -1.75 -1.03
C ILE A 153 -2.40 -0.73 -1.30
N HIS A 154 -1.18 -1.16 -1.53
CA HIS A 154 -0.04 -0.25 -1.77
C HIS A 154 1.11 -0.93 -2.51
N THR A 155 2.12 -0.14 -2.85
CA THR A 155 3.40 -0.57 -3.43
C THR A 155 4.48 -0.60 -2.35
N THR A 156 5.63 -1.22 -2.65
CA THR A 156 6.83 -1.16 -1.78
C THR A 156 7.96 -0.37 -2.43
N PRO A 157 8.92 0.18 -1.65
CA PRO A 157 10.08 0.89 -2.21
C PRO A 157 10.87 0.09 -3.25
N TYR A 158 11.08 -1.21 -3.01
CA TYR A 158 11.83 -2.08 -3.94
C TYR A 158 11.08 -2.26 -5.27
N ASP A 159 9.76 -2.43 -5.22
CA ASP A 159 8.93 -2.58 -6.43
C ASP A 159 8.90 -1.29 -7.26
N GLU A 160 8.84 -0.13 -6.60
CA GLU A 160 8.87 1.18 -7.26
C GLU A 160 10.19 1.47 -7.96
N VAL A 161 11.31 1.18 -7.30
CA VAL A 161 12.62 1.36 -7.92
C VAL A 161 12.84 0.37 -9.05
N SER A 162 12.43 -0.90 -8.87
CA SER A 162 12.50 -1.92 -9.93
C SER A 162 11.67 -1.52 -11.15
N THR A 163 10.45 -1.00 -10.93
CA THR A 163 9.58 -0.46 -11.99
C THR A 163 10.25 0.72 -12.72
N THR A 164 10.79 1.69 -11.97
CA THR A 164 11.48 2.85 -12.55
C THR A 164 12.68 2.44 -13.41
N ARG A 165 13.42 1.42 -12.95
CA ARG A 165 14.58 0.86 -13.65
C ARG A 165 14.21 -0.13 -14.75
N LYS A 166 12.92 -0.44 -14.93
CA LYS A 166 12.41 -1.46 -15.86
C LYS A 166 13.05 -2.83 -15.66
N VAL A 167 13.38 -3.16 -14.42
CA VAL A 167 13.92 -4.46 -14.03
C VAL A 167 12.74 -5.36 -13.65
N PRO A 168 12.68 -6.60 -14.16
CA PRO A 168 11.65 -7.55 -13.75
C PRO A 168 11.73 -7.87 -12.26
N PHE A 169 10.57 -7.97 -11.60
CA PHE A 169 10.46 -8.36 -10.21
C PHE A 169 9.15 -9.12 -9.96
N GLN A 170 9.12 -9.86 -8.87
CA GLN A 170 7.95 -10.52 -8.34
C GLN A 170 7.51 -9.79 -7.07
N LEU A 171 6.19 -9.65 -6.89
CA LEU A 171 5.64 -9.11 -5.66
C LEU A 171 5.90 -10.11 -4.53
N GLY A 172 6.32 -9.60 -3.37
CA GLY A 172 6.57 -10.39 -2.17
C GLY A 172 5.41 -10.35 -1.18
N GLU A 173 5.42 -11.32 -0.26
CA GLU A 173 4.51 -11.40 0.89
C GLU A 173 4.55 -10.13 1.74
N SER A 174 3.39 -9.73 2.26
CA SER A 174 3.21 -8.54 3.12
C SER A 174 2.96 -8.91 4.58
N HIS A 175 2.84 -7.90 5.44
CA HIS A 175 2.34 -8.07 6.82
C HIS A 175 0.80 -8.00 6.93
N GLY A 176 0.09 -8.36 5.86
CA GLY A 176 -1.37 -8.40 5.78
C GLY A 176 -1.96 -7.42 4.76
N CYS A 177 -1.20 -6.40 4.34
CA CYS A 177 -1.54 -5.52 3.24
C CYS A 177 -1.64 -6.24 1.88
N ILE A 178 -2.15 -5.57 0.87
CA ILE A 178 -2.20 -6.07 -0.51
C ILE A 178 -1.17 -5.30 -1.32
N HIS A 179 -0.03 -5.93 -1.59
CA HIS A 179 0.99 -5.38 -2.47
C HIS A 179 0.58 -5.53 -3.92
N VAL A 180 0.82 -4.48 -4.71
CA VAL A 180 0.50 -4.43 -6.14
C VAL A 180 1.64 -3.78 -6.91
N ARG A 181 1.70 -4.03 -8.23
CA ARG A 181 2.72 -3.37 -9.06
C ARG A 181 2.44 -1.87 -9.16
N PRO A 182 3.48 -0.99 -9.16
CA PRO A 182 3.28 0.46 -9.21
C PRO A 182 2.47 0.96 -10.40
N LEU A 183 2.75 0.49 -11.62
CA LEU A 183 1.98 0.90 -12.80
C LEU A 183 0.53 0.37 -12.76
N GLU A 184 0.29 -0.76 -12.10
CA GLU A 184 -1.05 -1.36 -12.01
C GLU A 184 -1.92 -0.65 -10.98
N ILE A 185 -1.39 -0.19 -9.84
CA ILE A 185 -2.17 0.63 -8.91
C ILE A 185 -2.55 1.97 -9.51
N ASP A 186 -1.63 2.60 -10.24
CA ASP A 186 -1.90 3.83 -11.00
C ASP A 186 -2.99 3.58 -12.03
N GLU A 187 -2.90 2.50 -12.79
CA GLU A 187 -3.92 2.13 -13.75
C GLU A 187 -5.30 1.90 -13.09
N MET A 188 -5.33 1.18 -11.97
CA MET A 188 -6.57 0.88 -11.25
C MET A 188 -7.23 2.16 -10.69
N ILE A 189 -6.43 3.12 -10.22
CA ILE A 189 -6.94 4.41 -9.73
C ILE A 189 -7.43 5.27 -10.90
N ASN A 190 -6.63 5.39 -11.97
CA ASN A 190 -6.94 6.25 -13.12
C ASN A 190 -8.19 5.80 -13.89
N ASN A 191 -8.44 4.49 -13.96
CA ASN A 191 -9.68 3.94 -14.54
C ASN A 191 -10.88 3.99 -13.58
N GLY A 192 -10.67 4.42 -12.34
CA GLY A 192 -11.73 4.52 -11.33
C GLY A 192 -12.15 3.18 -10.72
N TYR A 193 -11.36 2.12 -10.88
CA TYR A 193 -11.58 0.83 -10.23
C TYR A 193 -11.34 0.96 -8.72
N LEU A 194 -10.19 1.53 -8.36
CA LEU A 194 -9.88 1.93 -6.98
C LEU A 194 -10.33 3.37 -6.77
N LYS A 195 -11.58 3.55 -6.35
CA LYS A 195 -12.19 4.85 -6.09
C LYS A 195 -12.96 4.82 -4.77
N LYS A 196 -12.95 5.93 -4.03
CA LYS A 196 -13.76 6.09 -2.82
C LYS A 196 -15.23 5.71 -3.10
N GLY A 197 -15.76 4.85 -2.25
CA GLY A 197 -17.12 4.33 -2.36
C GLY A 197 -17.26 3.07 -3.22
N ASN A 198 -16.24 2.62 -3.95
CA ASN A 198 -16.24 1.30 -4.57
C ASN A 198 -15.97 0.21 -3.53
N THR A 199 -16.27 -1.04 -3.91
CA THR A 199 -16.07 -2.20 -3.06
C THR A 199 -14.71 -2.85 -3.33
N ILE A 200 -14.02 -3.25 -2.25
CA ILE A 200 -12.94 -4.25 -2.28
C ILE A 200 -13.39 -5.48 -1.52
N GLU A 201 -13.31 -6.65 -2.14
CA GLU A 201 -13.57 -7.94 -1.51
C GLU A 201 -12.30 -8.76 -1.48
N VAL A 202 -11.89 -9.16 -0.28
CA VAL A 202 -10.79 -10.10 -0.07
C VAL A 202 -11.40 -11.49 0.08
N HIS A 203 -11.03 -12.38 -0.84
CA HIS A 203 -11.44 -13.77 -0.85
C HIS A 203 -10.64 -14.61 0.14
N ASP A 204 -11.14 -15.82 0.41
CA ASP A 204 -10.43 -16.81 1.22
C ASP A 204 -9.19 -17.36 0.47
N TYR A 205 -8.15 -17.72 1.21
CA TYR A 205 -6.92 -18.31 0.64
C TYR A 205 -7.15 -19.67 -0.03
N THR A 206 -8.26 -20.35 0.28
CA THR A 206 -8.65 -21.62 -0.35
C THR A 206 -9.19 -21.44 -1.76
N GLU A 207 -9.57 -20.22 -2.18
CA GLU A 207 -9.99 -19.96 -3.56
C GLU A 207 -8.80 -20.00 -4.53
N ARG A 208 -8.82 -20.99 -5.43
CA ARG A 208 -7.72 -21.28 -6.37
C ARG A 208 -7.92 -20.74 -7.78
N HIS A 209 -8.99 -20.00 -8.02
CA HIS A 209 -9.29 -19.45 -9.36
C HIS A 209 -9.98 -18.11 -9.25
N VAL A 210 -9.63 -17.19 -10.14
CA VAL A 210 -10.35 -15.93 -10.33
C VAL A 210 -11.60 -16.20 -11.17
N ARG A 211 -12.77 -15.93 -10.61
CA ARG A 211 -14.06 -16.16 -11.31
C ARG A 211 -14.20 -15.21 -12.52
N SER A 212 -14.85 -15.67 -13.58
CA SER A 212 -15.18 -14.82 -14.74
C SER A 212 -16.50 -14.06 -14.55
N LEU A 213 -17.41 -14.63 -13.77
CA LEU A 213 -18.73 -14.09 -13.46
C LEU A 213 -18.99 -14.28 -11.97
N ILE A 214 -19.54 -13.26 -11.32
CA ILE A 214 -20.02 -13.33 -9.94
C ILE A 214 -21.44 -12.80 -9.87
N LYS A 215 -22.19 -13.28 -8.88
CA LYS A 215 -23.55 -12.81 -8.63
C LYS A 215 -23.59 -12.01 -7.34
N ARG A 216 -24.36 -10.93 -7.35
CA ARG A 216 -24.47 -9.98 -6.24
C ARG A 216 -25.92 -9.54 -6.04
N ASP A 217 -26.31 -9.45 -4.77
CA ASP A 217 -27.51 -8.73 -4.40
C ASP A 217 -27.31 -7.24 -4.68
N ASN A 218 -28.30 -6.66 -5.37
CA ASN A 218 -28.28 -5.34 -6.00
C ASN A 218 -27.51 -4.25 -5.21
N GLN A 219 -26.23 -4.03 -5.54
CA GLN A 219 -25.43 -2.88 -5.09
C GLN A 219 -25.20 -1.94 -6.27
N ASN A 220 -25.51 -0.65 -6.10
CA ASN A 220 -25.26 0.40 -7.10
C ASN A 220 -23.79 0.84 -7.08
N VAL A 221 -22.88 -0.09 -7.31
CA VAL A 221 -21.46 0.21 -7.54
C VAL A 221 -21.11 -0.06 -9.00
N ARG A 222 -20.35 0.86 -9.59
CA ARG A 222 -19.91 0.72 -10.98
C ARG A 222 -18.86 -0.36 -11.13
N TYR A 223 -17.94 -0.44 -10.17
CA TYR A 223 -16.86 -1.42 -10.15
C TYR A 223 -16.77 -2.09 -8.78
N GLU A 224 -16.48 -3.39 -8.81
CA GLU A 224 -16.03 -4.15 -7.65
C GLU A 224 -14.63 -4.68 -7.91
N VAL A 225 -13.75 -4.47 -6.94
CA VAL A 225 -12.39 -4.99 -6.96
C VAL A 225 -12.34 -6.18 -6.02
N HIS A 226 -11.74 -7.28 -6.45
CA HIS A 226 -11.66 -8.52 -5.69
C HIS A 226 -10.22 -8.96 -5.62
N PHE A 227 -9.71 -9.17 -4.41
CA PHE A 227 -8.40 -9.73 -4.19
C PHE A 227 -8.51 -11.21 -3.83
N TYR A 228 -7.80 -12.05 -4.59
CA TYR A 228 -7.71 -13.49 -4.39
C TYR A 228 -6.31 -13.83 -3.88
N PRO A 229 -6.11 -13.88 -2.55
CA PRO A 229 -4.78 -14.12 -1.98
C PRO A 229 -4.26 -15.52 -2.33
N GLY A 230 -5.12 -16.52 -2.52
CA GLY A 230 -4.72 -17.89 -2.86
C GLY A 230 -4.11 -18.08 -4.25
N VAL A 231 -4.20 -17.08 -5.13
CA VAL A 231 -3.65 -17.09 -6.51
C VAL A 231 -2.87 -15.81 -6.87
N HIS A 232 -2.69 -14.91 -5.92
CA HIS A 232 -1.93 -13.66 -6.07
C HIS A 232 -2.48 -12.74 -7.19
N LYS A 233 -3.81 -12.54 -7.21
CA LYS A 233 -4.48 -11.71 -8.23
C LYS A 233 -5.49 -10.75 -7.65
N ILE A 234 -5.57 -9.56 -8.24
CA ILE A 234 -6.74 -8.69 -8.15
C ILE A 234 -7.55 -8.82 -9.44
N ALA A 235 -8.86 -8.92 -9.33
CA ALA A 235 -9.79 -8.85 -10.45
C ALA A 235 -10.75 -7.67 -10.31
N VAL A 236 -11.11 -7.06 -11.44
CA VAL A 236 -12.09 -5.98 -11.51
C VAL A 236 -13.32 -6.49 -12.23
N TYR A 237 -14.47 -6.24 -11.64
CA TYR A 237 -15.78 -6.62 -12.15
C TYR A 237 -16.66 -5.39 -12.37
N GLU A 238 -17.53 -5.45 -13.37
CA GLU A 238 -18.59 -4.46 -13.60
C GLU A 238 -19.93 -5.14 -13.86
N PRO A 239 -21.07 -4.45 -13.67
CA PRO A 239 -22.39 -5.01 -13.97
C PRO A 239 -22.52 -5.43 -15.42
N LEU A 240 -22.98 -6.66 -15.63
CA LEU A 240 -23.37 -7.16 -16.95
C LEU A 240 -24.55 -6.31 -17.44
N ARG A 241 -24.38 -5.70 -18.62
CA ARG A 241 -25.40 -4.87 -19.27
C ARG A 241 -26.51 -5.71 -19.89
#